data_AF-A0A3D3QQ71-F1
#
_entry.id   AF-A0A3D3QQ71-F1
#
_cell.length_a   1.000
_cell.length_b   1.000
_cell.length_c   1.000
_cell.angle_alpha   90.00
_cell.angle_beta   90.00
_cell.angle_gamma   90.00
#
_symmetry.space_group_name_H-M   'P 1'
#
loop_
_entity.id
_entity.type
_entity.pdbx_description
1 polymer ?
#
loop_
_entity_poly.entity_id
_entity_poly.type
_entity_poly.pdbx_seq_one_letter_code
_entity_poly.pdbx_strand_id
1 'polypeptide(L)'
;MTEVNWLGGLYPSPPKGLRARLEADLMQSGQEFRPDRLRDAARVSLEAALAKSRDRSAAFSVLLADAWLTYACEAALEGEDPDDALERIVSL
;
A
#
# COMPACT_ATOMS: atom_id res chain seq x y z
N MET A 1 20.24 23.54 13.13
CA MET A 1 19.78 22.20 12.71
C MET A 1 19.29 22.33 11.30
N THR A 2 20.00 21.75 10.34
CA THR A 2 19.63 21.75 8.93
C THR A 2 18.43 20.83 8.79
N GLU A 3 17.25 21.39 8.58
CA GLU A 3 16.06 20.60 8.31
C GLU A 3 16.30 19.72 7.09
N VAL A 4 15.98 18.44 7.28
CA VAL A 4 16.22 17.40 6.32
C VAL A 4 15.16 17.54 5.22
N ASN A 5 15.50 18.32 4.18
CA ASN A 5 14.61 18.75 3.08
C ASN A 5 13.92 17.57 2.32
N TRP A 6 14.41 16.34 2.42
CA TRP A 6 13.73 15.18 1.82
C TRP A 6 12.43 14.77 2.55
N LEU A 7 12.21 15.25 3.78
CA LEU A 7 10.95 15.07 4.51
C LEU A 7 9.89 16.14 4.17
N GLY A 8 10.29 17.23 3.51
CA GLY A 8 9.41 18.36 3.20
C GLY A 8 8.46 18.13 2.03
N GLY A 9 8.59 16.99 1.34
CA GLY A 9 7.69 16.57 0.27
C GLY A 9 8.04 15.18 -0.24
N LEU A 10 7.04 14.37 -0.55
CA LEU A 10 7.20 13.08 -1.21
C LEU A 10 7.78 13.31 -2.61
N TYR A 11 9.10 13.17 -2.74
CA TYR A 11 9.79 13.24 -4.03
C TYR A 11 10.58 11.95 -4.29
N PRO A 12 10.34 11.26 -5.42
CA PRO A 12 9.32 11.59 -6.42
C PRO A 12 7.90 11.48 -5.85
N SER A 13 6.98 12.27 -6.40
CA SER A 13 5.56 12.10 -6.08
C SER A 13 5.08 10.72 -6.55
N PRO A 14 4.07 10.13 -5.87
CA PRO A 14 3.47 8.88 -6.32
C PRO A 14 3.09 8.91 -7.80
N PRO A 15 3.14 7.76 -8.50
CA PRO A 15 2.72 7.68 -9.89
C PRO A 15 1.28 8.18 -10.07
N LYS A 16 1.09 9.22 -10.87
CA LYS A 16 -0.24 9.79 -11.12
C LYS A 16 -1.19 8.75 -11.72
N GLY A 17 -2.43 8.74 -11.23
CA GLY A 17 -3.51 7.89 -11.71
C GLY A 17 -3.38 6.43 -11.27
N LEU A 18 -2.55 6.14 -10.27
CA LEU A 18 -2.44 4.79 -9.70
C LEU A 18 -3.81 4.33 -9.18
N ARG A 19 -4.52 5.21 -8.46
CA ARG A 19 -5.86 4.91 -7.93
C ARG A 19 -6.83 4.53 -9.04
N ALA A 20 -6.92 5.34 -10.09
CA ALA A 20 -7.82 5.10 -11.22
C ALA A 20 -7.50 3.79 -11.96
N ARG A 21 -6.21 3.41 -12.06
CA ARG A 21 -5.79 2.14 -12.66
C ARG A 21 -6.21 0.94 -11.80
N LEU A 22 -5.99 1.02 -10.50
CA LEU A 22 -6.41 -0.02 -9.55
C LEU A 22 -7.94 -0.16 -9.51
N GLU A 23 -8.67 0.96 -9.57
CA GLU A 23 -10.13 0.98 -9.71
C GLU A 23 -10.59 0.25 -10.97
N ALA A 24 -9.97 0.54 -12.13
CA ALA A 24 -10.31 -0.10 -13.39
C ALA A 24 -10.03 -1.61 -13.37
N ASP A 25 -8.89 -2.04 -12.83
CA ASP A 25 -8.53 -3.46 -12.74
C ASP A 25 -9.49 -4.23 -11.81
N LEU A 26 -9.86 -3.63 -10.66
CA LEU A 26 -10.81 -4.26 -9.74
C LEU A 26 -12.23 -4.30 -10.32
N MET A 27 -12.69 -3.25 -11.01
CA MET A 27 -13.98 -3.27 -11.71
C MET A 27 -14.05 -4.42 -12.72
N GLN A 28 -12.97 -4.67 -13.47
CA GLN A 28 -12.91 -5.81 -14.40
C GLN A 28 -13.02 -7.16 -13.68
N SER A 29 -12.53 -7.25 -12.45
CA SER A 29 -12.65 -8.44 -11.60
C SER A 29 -14.00 -8.56 -10.86
N GLY A 30 -14.92 -7.61 -11.04
CA GLY A 30 -16.19 -7.54 -10.30
C GLY A 30 -16.04 -7.16 -8.82
N GLN A 31 -14.91 -6.55 -8.46
CA GLN A 31 -14.60 -6.14 -7.09
C GLN A 31 -14.64 -4.61 -6.95
N GLU A 32 -15.10 -4.13 -5.80
CA GLU A 32 -15.03 -2.72 -5.45
C GLU A 32 -13.61 -2.35 -5.00
N PHE A 33 -13.07 -1.24 -5.51
CA PHE A 33 -11.81 -0.70 -5.04
C PHE A 33 -11.99 0.07 -3.73
N ARG A 34 -11.21 -0.35 -2.74
CA ARG A 34 -10.98 0.40 -1.50
C ARG A 34 -9.50 0.29 -1.17
N PRO A 35 -8.80 1.38 -0.83
CA PRO A 35 -7.40 1.32 -0.40
C PRO A 35 -7.16 0.28 0.70
N ASP A 36 -8.13 0.12 1.62
CA ASP A 36 -8.13 -0.89 2.68
C ASP A 36 -7.97 -2.34 2.17
N ARG A 37 -8.38 -2.65 0.94
CA ARG A 37 -8.18 -4.00 0.36
C ARG A 37 -6.72 -4.31 0.08
N LEU A 38 -5.94 -3.30 -0.31
CA LEU A 38 -4.50 -3.47 -0.51
C LEU A 38 -3.80 -3.70 0.82
N ARG A 39 -4.21 -2.99 1.88
CA ARG A 39 -3.80 -3.28 3.26
C ARG A 39 -4.16 -4.72 3.66
N ASP A 40 -5.37 -5.19 3.36
CA ASP A 40 -5.77 -6.56 3.67
C ASP A 40 -4.93 -7.61 2.91
N ALA A 41 -4.60 -7.35 1.64
CA ALA A 41 -3.68 -8.19 0.86
C ALA A 41 -2.25 -8.20 1.44
N ALA A 42 -1.79 -7.06 1.96
CA ALA A 42 -0.53 -6.99 2.69
C ALA A 42 -0.57 -7.86 3.96
N ARG A 43 -1.67 -7.81 4.73
CA ARG A 43 -1.85 -8.65 5.93
C ARG A 43 -1.78 -10.14 5.60
N VAL A 44 -2.51 -10.59 4.57
CA VAL A 44 -2.45 -11.99 4.11
C VAL A 44 -1.02 -12.40 3.72
N SER A 45 -0.28 -11.50 3.07
CA SER A 45 1.11 -11.75 2.68
C SER A 45 2.03 -11.85 3.89
N LEU A 46 1.85 -11.03 4.92
CA LEU A 46 2.58 -11.11 6.19
C LEU A 46 2.27 -12.41 6.95
N GLU A 47 0.99 -12.80 7.01
CA GLU A 47 0.59 -14.08 7.61
C GLU A 47 1.26 -15.26 6.90
N ALA A 48 1.32 -15.24 5.57
CA ALA A 48 2.02 -16.25 4.78
C ALA A 48 3.54 -16.25 5.03
N ALA A 49 4.15 -15.08 5.23
CA ALA A 49 5.56 -14.97 5.61
C ALA A 49 5.83 -15.59 7.00
N LEU A 50 4.95 -15.32 7.97
CA LEU A 50 5.03 -15.88 9.32
C LEU A 50 4.89 -17.40 9.32
N ALA A 51 3.95 -17.93 8.52
CA ALA A 51 3.74 -19.38 8.39
C ALA A 51 4.95 -20.13 7.83
N LYS A 52 5.80 -19.45 7.04
CA LYS A 52 7.02 -20.00 6.44
C LYS A 52 8.30 -19.53 7.15
N SER A 53 8.20 -19.08 8.40
CA SER A 53 9.34 -18.53 9.13
C SER A 53 10.55 -19.47 9.07
N ARG A 54 11.74 -18.92 8.78
CA ARG A 54 13.03 -19.62 8.55
C ARG A 54 13.26 -20.20 7.14
N ASP A 55 12.29 -20.10 6.23
CA ASP A 55 12.55 -20.31 4.80
C ASP A 55 12.87 -18.97 4.11
N ARG A 56 13.90 -18.97 3.24
CA ARG A 56 14.20 -17.82 2.38
C ARG A 56 13.04 -17.45 1.47
N SER A 57 12.16 -18.40 1.13
CA SER A 57 10.95 -18.12 0.35
C SER A 57 9.99 -17.15 1.05
N ALA A 58 10.02 -17.07 2.39
CA ALA A 58 9.23 -16.11 3.15
C ALA A 58 9.60 -14.65 2.85
N ALA A 59 10.84 -14.38 2.40
CA ALA A 59 11.28 -13.04 2.03
C ALA A 59 10.44 -12.46 0.88
N PHE A 60 10.00 -13.29 -0.07
CA PHE A 60 9.13 -12.84 -1.15
C PHE A 60 7.74 -12.42 -0.64
N SER A 61 7.21 -13.11 0.36
CA SER A 61 5.94 -12.72 1.00
C SER A 61 6.07 -11.40 1.75
N VAL A 62 7.23 -11.12 2.38
CA VAL A 62 7.51 -9.82 3.01
C VAL A 62 7.59 -8.71 1.96
N LEU A 63 8.33 -8.92 0.86
CA LEU A 63 8.43 -7.94 -0.23
C LEU A 63 7.07 -7.68 -0.88
N LEU A 64 6.23 -8.70 -1.01
CA LEU A 64 4.89 -8.55 -1.54
C LEU A 64 4.00 -7.71 -0.60
N ALA A 65 4.10 -7.94 0.71
CA ALA A 65 3.38 -7.13 1.69
C ALA A 65 3.80 -5.65 1.65
N ASP A 66 5.10 -5.38 1.55
CA ASP A 66 5.68 -4.04 1.43
C ASP A 66 5.16 -3.31 0.18
N ALA A 67 5.14 -4.00 -0.97
CA ALA A 67 4.59 -3.47 -2.21
C ALA A 67 3.10 -3.13 -2.09
N TRP A 68 2.31 -4.01 -1.45
CA TRP A 68 0.89 -3.76 -1.23
C TRP A 68 0.62 -2.54 -0.34
N LEU A 69 1.37 -2.38 0.75
CA LEU A 69 1.25 -1.22 1.63
C LEU A 69 1.66 0.06 0.90
N THR A 70 2.73 0.01 0.11
CA THR A 70 3.18 1.15 -0.71
C THR A 70 2.06 1.62 -1.63
N TYR A 71 1.46 0.70 -2.41
CA TYR A 71 0.36 1.06 -3.31
C TYR A 71 -0.92 1.49 -2.59
N ALA A 72 -1.18 0.95 -1.39
CA ALA A 72 -2.29 1.42 -0.55
C ALA A 72 -2.11 2.89 -0.19
N CYS A 73 -0.92 3.27 0.29
CA CYS A 73 -0.60 4.64 0.65
C CYS A 73 -0.61 5.58 -0.56
N GLU A 74 0.01 5.18 -1.67
CA GLU A 74 0.03 5.98 -2.90
C GLU A 74 -1.39 6.22 -3.45
N ALA A 75 -2.27 5.22 -3.42
CA ALA A 75 -3.65 5.38 -3.86
C ALA A 75 -4.51 6.20 -2.87
N ALA A 76 -4.19 6.16 -1.57
CA ALA A 76 -4.83 7.00 -0.57
C ALA A 76 -4.49 8.49 -0.76
N LEU A 77 -3.25 8.80 -1.13
CA LEU A 77 -2.79 10.16 -1.42
C LEU A 77 -3.51 10.83 -2.60
N GLU A 78 -4.14 10.05 -3.49
CA GLU A 78 -4.96 10.58 -4.60
C GLU A 78 -6.44 10.78 -4.24
N GLY A 79 -6.86 10.46 -3.00
CA GLY A 79 -8.24 10.59 -2.53
C GLY A 79 -8.64 12.00 -2.05
N GLU A 80 -9.93 12.18 -1.73
CA GLU A 80 -10.46 13.45 -1.21
C GLU A 80 -9.96 13.78 0.20
N ASP A 81 -9.74 12.76 1.04
CA ASP A 81 -9.21 12.89 2.40
C ASP A 81 -8.01 11.93 2.60
N PRO A 82 -6.80 12.35 2.20
CA PRO A 82 -5.60 11.53 2.30
C PRO A 82 -5.22 11.15 3.74
N ASP A 83 -5.44 12.05 4.70
CA ASP A 83 -5.00 11.85 6.09
C ASP A 83 -5.84 10.74 6.76
N ASP A 84 -7.17 10.80 6.65
CA ASP A 84 -8.06 9.74 7.15
C ASP A 84 -7.82 8.41 6.42
N ALA A 85 -7.60 8.43 5.11
CA ALA A 85 -7.32 7.23 4.34
C ALA A 85 -6.00 6.56 4.76
N LEU A 86 -4.94 7.34 4.99
CA LEU A 86 -3.67 6.83 5.50
C LEU A 86 -3.80 6.31 6.93
N GLU A 87 -4.53 7.00 7.80
CA GLU A 87 -4.80 6.56 9.17
C GLU A 87 -5.48 5.18 9.18
N ARG A 88 -6.47 4.94 8.31
CA ARG A 88 -7.12 3.62 8.16
C ARG A 88 -6.20 2.52 7.64
N ILE A 89 -5.18 2.87 6.86
CA ILE A 89 -4.18 1.91 6.36
C ILE A 89 -3.24 1.47 7.48
N VAL A 90 -2.78 2.39 8.32
CA VAL A 90 -1.77 2.13 9.36
C VAL A 90 -2.37 1.69 10.71
N SER A 91 -3.64 2.03 10.97
CA SER A 91 -4.35 1.61 12.17
C SER A 91 -4.78 0.16 12.04
N LEU A 92 -4.14 -0.72 12.83
CA LEU A 92 -4.43 -2.15 12.94
C LEU A 92 -5.72 -2.43 13.71
#